data_AF-A0A2V2N9J3-F1
#
_entry.id   AF-A0A2V2N9J3-F1
#
_cell.length_a   1.000
_cell.length_b   1.000
_cell.length_c   1.000
_cell.angle_alpha   90.00
_cell.angle_beta   90.00
_cell.angle_gamma   90.00
#
_symmetry.space_group_name_H-M   'P 1'
#
loop_
_entity.id
_entity.type
_entity.pdbx_description
1 polymer ?
#
loop_
_entity_poly.entity_id
_entity_poly.type
_entity_poly.pdbx_seq_one_letter_code
_entity_poly.pdbx_strand_id
1 'polypeptide(L)' 'MFCPNCGEKLADSARFCPKCGTQLDGGSQISQNRRSYSGRYSDMDPKDRVMRLGWALIVVLVFMLFFAGYHYLKSGIGLP' A
#
# COMPACT_ATOMS: atom_id res chain seq x y z
N MET A 1 -1.92 39.71 -1.99
CA MET A 1 -0.72 39.69 -1.09
C MET A 1 0.34 38.69 -1.61
N PHE A 2 1.57 38.63 -1.06
CA PHE A 2 2.59 37.64 -1.45
C PHE A 2 2.93 36.69 -0.30
N CYS A 3 3.26 35.44 -0.61
CA CYS A 3 3.61 34.43 0.38
C CYS A 3 4.95 34.79 1.04
N PRO A 4 5.03 34.88 2.38
CA PRO A 4 6.28 35.23 3.06
C PRO A 4 7.34 34.12 2.96
N ASN A 5 6.95 32.89 2.60
CA ASN A 5 7.86 31.75 2.52
C ASN A 5 8.48 31.56 1.12
N CYS A 6 7.69 31.72 0.05
CA CYS A 6 8.13 31.43 -1.32
C CYS A 6 7.94 32.58 -2.32
N GLY A 7 7.36 33.71 -1.89
CA GLY A 7 7.12 34.88 -2.73
C GLY A 7 5.97 34.73 -3.74
N GLU A 8 5.18 33.65 -3.68
CA GLU A 8 4.05 33.45 -4.61
C GLU A 8 2.93 34.46 -4.40
N LYS A 9 2.24 34.85 -5.48
CA LYS A 9 1.09 35.75 -5.38
C LYS A 9 -0.11 35.01 -4.78
N LEU A 10 -0.61 35.54 -3.68
CA LEU A 10 -1.73 34.99 -2.95
C LEU A 10 -3.00 35.82 -3.21
N ALA A 11 -4.11 35.10 -3.39
CA ALA A 11 -5.44 35.70 -3.33
C ALA A 11 -5.73 36.16 -1.90
N ASP A 12 -6.50 37.24 -1.75
CA ASP A 12 -6.71 37.88 -0.44
C ASP A 12 -7.52 37.01 0.55
N SER A 13 -8.17 35.95 0.07
CA SER A 13 -8.86 34.93 0.86
C SER A 13 -8.10 33.60 0.97
N ALA A 14 -6.85 33.52 0.47
CA ALA A 14 -6.08 32.28 0.47
C ALA A 14 -5.62 31.92 1.88
N ARG A 15 -6.19 30.83 2.42
CA ARG A 15 -5.82 30.25 3.72
C ARG A 15 -4.48 29.54 3.72
N PHE A 16 -4.05 29.08 2.54
CA PHE A 16 -2.80 28.37 2.31
C PHE A 16 -2.18 28.79 0.97
N CYS A 17 -0.86 28.77 0.89
CA CYS A 17 -0.13 29.03 -0.33
C CYS A 17 -0.27 27.84 -1.29
N PRO A 18 -0.79 28.03 -2.51
CA PRO A 18 -0.98 26.93 -3.47
C PRO A 18 0.34 26.34 -4.01
N LYS A 19 1.45 27.06 -3.86
CA LYS A 19 2.76 26.64 -4.38
C LYS A 19 3.61 25.90 -3.35
N CYS A 20 3.65 26.37 -2.11
CA CYS A 20 4.49 25.80 -1.06
C CYS A 20 3.72 25.18 0.10
N GLY A 21 2.39 25.35 0.17
CA GLY A 21 1.53 24.80 1.22
C GLY A 21 1.55 25.58 2.55
N THR A 22 2.29 26.69 2.66
CA THR A 22 2.33 27.52 3.89
C THR A 22 0.96 28.10 4.21
N GLN A 23 0.48 27.92 5.44
CA GLN A 23 -0.79 28.49 5.94
C GLN A 23 -0.66 30.00 6.19
N LEU A 24 -1.70 30.78 5.88
CA LEU A 24 -1.68 32.24 5.76
C LEU A 24 -2.72 32.96 6.63
N ASP A 25 -3.57 32.22 7.35
CA ASP A 25 -4.56 32.81 8.26
C ASP A 25 -3.98 33.01 9.68
N GLY A 26 -4.09 34.25 10.18
CA GLY A 26 -3.72 34.67 11.54
C GLY A 26 -4.65 34.18 12.65
N GLY A 27 -5.05 32.90 12.64
CA GLY A 27 -5.88 32.27 13.65
C GLY A 27 -5.11 31.23 14.47
N SER A 28 -4.48 31.67 15.56
CA SER A 28 -3.93 30.88 16.67
C SER A 28 -2.97 29.73 16.33
N GLN A 29 -1.68 30.03 16.45
CA GLN A 29 -0.67 29.10 16.94
C GLN A 29 -1.11 28.57 18.32
N ILE A 30 -1.85 27.46 18.38
CA ILE A 30 -1.70 26.59 19.54
C ILE A 30 -0.40 25.85 19.30
N SER A 31 0.65 26.32 19.97
CA SER A 31 1.89 25.57 20.12
C SER A 31 1.59 24.31 20.93
N GLN A 32 1.04 23.31 20.25
CA GLN A 32 1.14 21.92 20.61
C GLN A 32 1.45 21.14 19.34
N ASN A 33 2.74 20.87 19.22
CA ASN A 33 3.18 19.49 19.14
C ASN A 33 3.13 18.89 17.73
N ARG A 34 4.29 18.39 17.29
CA ARG A 34 4.38 17.31 16.32
C ARG A 34 3.43 16.18 16.75
N ARG A 35 2.22 16.15 16.23
CA ARG A 35 1.27 15.02 16.13
C ARG A 35 -0.09 15.63 15.78
N SER A 36 -0.71 15.17 14.69
CA SER A 36 -2.11 15.42 14.30
C SER A 36 -2.42 16.34 13.10
N TYR A 37 -1.53 16.42 12.10
CA TYR A 37 -1.97 16.36 10.69
C TYR A 37 -1.73 14.93 10.15
N SER A 38 -2.02 13.95 11.00
CA SER A 38 -2.31 12.58 10.61
C SER A 38 -3.82 12.50 10.43
N GLY A 39 -4.31 13.18 9.39
CA GLY A 39 -5.60 12.88 8.81
C GLY A 39 -5.49 11.51 8.15
N ARG A 40 -6.03 10.52 8.83
CA ARG A 40 -6.24 9.12 8.45
C ARG A 40 -6.64 8.94 6.97
N TYR A 41 -5.69 8.87 6.05
CA TYR A 41 -5.80 7.97 4.91
C TYR A 41 -5.29 6.61 5.38
N SER A 42 -6.17 5.91 6.10
CA SER A 42 -6.03 4.52 6.44
C SER A 42 -6.25 3.69 5.17
N ASP A 43 -5.17 3.44 4.44
CA ASP A 43 -5.10 2.38 3.45
C ASP A 43 -3.89 1.51 3.78
N MET A 44 -4.01 0.85 4.93
CA MET A 44 -3.35 -0.42 5.13
C MET A 44 -4.23 -1.42 4.39
N ASP A 45 -4.01 -1.57 3.08
CA ASP A 45 -4.62 -2.59 2.23
C ASP A 45 -4.26 -3.97 2.82
N PRO A 46 -5.20 -4.72 3.42
CA PRO A 46 -4.90 -6.01 3.99
C PRO A 46 -5.04 -7.06 2.88
N LYS A 47 -4.08 -7.16 1.96
CA LYS A 47 -4.16 -8.12 0.85
C LYS A 47 -2.92 -8.97 0.61
N ASP A 48 -2.16 -9.29 1.65
CA ASP A 48 -0.97 -10.14 1.51
C ASP A 48 -0.90 -11.34 2.49
N ARG A 49 -1.89 -11.54 3.38
CA ARG A 49 -1.93 -12.74 4.25
C ARG A 49 -2.68 -13.94 3.68
N VAL A 50 -3.47 -13.79 2.62
CA VAL A 50 -4.30 -14.88 2.07
C VAL A 50 -3.60 -15.66 0.94
N MET A 51 -2.42 -15.22 0.49
CA MET A 51 -1.75 -15.87 -0.65
C MET A 51 -0.88 -17.08 -0.26
N ARG A 52 -0.47 -17.19 1.02
CA ARG A 52 0.48 -18.22 1.49
C ARG A 52 -0.13 -19.56 1.89
N LEU A 53 -1.42 -19.62 2.22
CA LEU A 53 -2.10 -20.91 2.44
C LEU A 53 -2.60 -21.52 1.14
N GLY A 54 -3.11 -20.69 0.22
CA GLY A 54 -3.62 -21.15 -1.08
C GLY A 54 -2.53 -21.75 -1.97
N TRP A 55 -1.36 -21.10 -2.06
CA TRP A 55 -0.29 -21.59 -2.94
C TRP A 55 0.29 -22.95 -2.47
N ALA A 56 0.31 -23.22 -1.15
CA ALA A 56 0.90 -24.43 -0.61
C ALA A 56 0.05 -25.67 -0.95
N LEU A 57 -1.29 -25.54 -0.89
CA LEU A 57 -2.21 -26.62 -1.29
C LEU A 57 -2.12 -26.92 -2.79
N ILE A 58 -1.99 -25.88 -3.62
CA ILE A 58 -1.84 -26.02 -5.07
C ILE A 58 -0.52 -26.73 -5.39
N VAL A 59 0.58 -26.33 -4.77
CA VAL A 59 1.89 -26.97 -4.97
C VAL A 59 1.87 -28.44 -4.53
N VAL A 60 1.25 -28.76 -3.38
CA VAL A 60 1.13 -30.14 -2.90
C VAL A 60 0.28 -31.00 -3.84
N LEU A 61 -0.86 -30.50 -4.33
CA LEU A 61 -1.70 -31.22 -5.29
C LEU A 61 -0.97 -31.48 -6.61
N VAL A 62 -0.31 -30.46 -7.16
CA VAL A 62 0.48 -30.60 -8.40
C VAL A 62 1.62 -31.60 -8.20
N PHE A 63 2.33 -31.53 -7.07
CA PHE A 63 3.41 -32.46 -6.76
C PHE A 63 2.91 -33.89 -6.62
N MET A 64 1.77 -34.12 -5.96
CA MET A 64 1.18 -35.46 -5.84
C MET A 64 0.71 -36.00 -7.19
N LEU A 65 0.11 -35.20 -8.06
CA LEU A 65 -0.27 -35.64 -9.41
C LEU A 65 0.94 -35.90 -10.29
N PHE A 66 1.97 -35.07 -10.19
CA PHE A 66 3.20 -35.24 -10.93
C PHE A 66 3.95 -36.49 -10.46
N PHE A 67 4.06 -36.70 -9.13
CA PHE A 67 4.65 -37.91 -8.57
C PHE A 67 3.82 -39.14 -8.87
N ALA A 68 2.50 -39.10 -8.69
CA ALA A 68 1.63 -40.22 -9.01
C ALA A 68 1.68 -40.54 -10.50
N GLY A 69 1.57 -39.56 -11.38
CA GLY A 69 1.67 -39.73 -12.83
C GLY A 69 3.05 -40.19 -13.29
N TYR A 70 4.13 -39.61 -12.74
CA TYR A 70 5.50 -40.04 -13.00
C TYR A 70 5.76 -41.46 -12.48
N HIS A 71 5.26 -41.77 -11.29
CA HIS A 71 5.34 -43.10 -10.72
C HIS A 71 4.47 -44.08 -11.50
N TYR A 72 3.31 -43.69 -12.00
CA TYR A 72 2.44 -44.51 -12.85
C TYR A 72 3.09 -44.77 -14.21
N LEU A 73 3.76 -43.77 -14.79
CA LEU A 73 4.53 -43.92 -16.02
C LEU A 73 5.76 -44.80 -15.81
N LYS A 74 6.43 -44.68 -14.65
CA LYS A 74 7.59 -45.49 -14.27
C LYS A 74 7.22 -46.92 -13.85
N SER A 75 6.04 -47.12 -13.25
CA SER A 75 5.50 -48.42 -12.84
C SER A 75 4.71 -49.11 -13.95
N GLY A 76 4.43 -48.40 -15.05
CA GLY A 76 3.67 -48.84 -16.20
C GLY A 76 4.50 -49.45 -17.34
N ILE A 77 5.82 -49.64 -17.17
CA ILE A 77 6.59 -50.55 -18.03
C ILE A 77 6.50 -51.94 -17.40
N GLY A 78 5.32 -52.50 -17.52
CA GLY A 78 4.94 -53.86 -17.19
C GLY A 78 3.68 -54.20 -17.98
N LEU A 79 3.70 -53.90 -19.28
CA LEU A 79 2.77 -54.55 -20.20
C LEU A 79 3.05 -56.07 -20.11
N PRO A 80 2.03 -56.94 -19.95
CA PRO A 80 2.17 -58.35 -20.29
C PRO A 80 2.46 -58.53 -21.79
#